data_AF-A0A970Y3L1-F1
#
_entry.id   AF-A0A970Y3L1-F1
#
_cell.length_a   1.000
_cell.length_b   1.000
_cell.length_c   1.000
_cell.angle_alpha   90.00
_cell.angle_beta   90.00
_cell.angle_gamma   90.00
#
_symmetry.space_group_name_H-M   'P 1'
#
loop_
_entity.id
_entity.type
_entity.pdbx_description
1 polymer ?
#
loop_
_entity_poly.entity_id
_entity_poly.type
_entity_poly.pdbx_seq_one_letter_code
_entity_poly.pdbx_strand_id
1 'polypeptide(L)'
;MKKRRLFFPLLAAAVLACTVPLQAPAQGGPGGGGANVELTAKREAGGGPSTGVAGKWVAKEGSNDVKLDIKVDGSKLSGTIENTQFPGPIEFKDGKLEGNTIAFSYMRSMGGQEIAISWTGTLSGDELNLKRSVGGER
;
A
#
# COMPACT_ATOMS: atom_id res chain seq x y z
N MET A 1 18.72 -26.45 49.16
CA MET A 1 20.01 -25.75 48.96
C MET A 1 21.00 -26.69 48.29
N LYS A 2 21.38 -26.47 47.03
CA LYS A 2 22.70 -26.87 46.51
C LYS A 2 22.93 -26.28 45.12
N LYS A 3 23.69 -25.19 45.15
CA LYS A 3 24.33 -24.55 44.01
C LYS A 3 25.34 -25.52 43.40
N ARG A 4 25.44 -25.56 42.08
CA ARG A 4 26.67 -25.89 41.37
C ARG A 4 26.57 -25.42 39.93
N ARG A 5 27.21 -24.29 39.64
CA ARG A 5 27.81 -24.02 38.34
C ARG A 5 29.11 -23.26 38.57
N LEU A 6 30.22 -23.98 38.37
CA LEU A 6 31.54 -23.43 38.06
C LEU A 6 31.54 -22.87 36.62
N PHE A 7 32.63 -22.19 36.28
CA PHE A 7 33.09 -21.66 34.97
C PHE A 7 32.83 -20.18 34.74
N PHE A 8 33.78 -19.37 34.27
CA PHE A 8 35.25 -19.38 34.11
C PHE A 8 35.56 -17.90 33.72
N PRO A 9 36.77 -17.37 33.92
CA PRO A 9 37.03 -15.93 33.89
C PRO A 9 37.37 -15.40 32.48
N LEU A 10 37.18 -14.09 32.33
CA LEU A 10 38.05 -13.12 31.62
C LEU A 10 38.46 -13.42 30.17
N LEU A 11 37.92 -12.69 29.18
CA LEU A 11 38.75 -11.99 28.20
C LEU A 11 37.97 -10.93 27.42
N ALA A 12 38.64 -9.82 27.17
CA ALA A 12 38.17 -8.65 26.45
C ALA A 12 38.23 -8.82 24.91
N ALA A 13 37.81 -7.74 24.26
CA ALA A 13 38.14 -7.29 22.90
C ALA A 13 37.04 -7.43 21.85
N ALA A 14 36.67 -6.25 21.36
CA ALA A 14 35.84 -5.96 20.22
C ALA A 14 36.30 -6.66 18.95
N VAL A 15 35.35 -7.12 18.14
CA VAL A 15 35.51 -7.06 16.69
C VAL A 15 34.18 -6.65 16.05
N LEU A 16 34.29 -5.50 15.39
CA LEU A 16 33.45 -4.91 14.38
C LEU A 16 33.09 -5.92 13.28
N ALA A 17 31.80 -6.15 13.01
CA ALA A 17 31.29 -6.53 11.69
C ALA A 17 29.75 -6.56 11.72
N CYS A 18 29.12 -5.39 11.53
CA CYS A 18 27.75 -5.36 11.01
C CYS A 18 27.79 -5.87 9.58
N THR A 19 27.56 -7.16 9.38
CA THR A 19 27.21 -7.70 8.06
C THR A 19 25.77 -7.29 7.77
N VAL A 20 25.61 -6.05 7.29
CA VAL A 20 24.37 -5.60 6.68
C VAL A 20 24.21 -6.38 5.38
N PRO A 21 23.14 -7.17 5.19
CA PRO A 21 22.87 -7.75 3.89
C PRO A 21 22.68 -6.60 2.89
N LEU A 22 23.40 -6.71 1.78
CA LEU A 22 23.35 -5.86 0.60
C LEU A 22 21.94 -5.95 -0.02
N GLN A 23 20.98 -5.23 0.56
CA GLN A 23 19.69 -4.99 -0.05
C GLN A 23 19.82 -3.71 -0.85
N ALA A 24 19.98 -3.86 -2.16
CA ALA A 24 19.87 -2.75 -3.09
C ALA A 24 18.47 -2.13 -2.95
N PRO A 25 18.33 -0.84 -2.59
CA PRO A 25 17.18 -0.11 -3.06
C PRO A 25 17.47 0.20 -4.53
N ALA A 26 16.71 -0.45 -5.43
CA ALA A 26 16.52 0.07 -6.77
C ALA A 26 16.14 1.55 -6.64
N GLN A 27 17.09 2.44 -6.93
CA GLN A 27 16.83 3.87 -7.09
C GLN A 27 16.02 4.03 -8.37
N GLY A 28 14.71 3.88 -8.25
CA GLY A 28 13.77 4.46 -9.21
C GLY A 28 13.94 5.98 -9.14
N GLY A 29 14.34 6.57 -10.27
CA GLY A 29 14.53 8.01 -10.39
C GLY A 29 13.24 8.80 -10.15
N PRO A 30 13.34 10.13 -9.96
CA PRO A 30 12.19 11.01 -9.81
C PRO A 30 11.49 11.18 -11.16
N GLY A 31 10.60 10.23 -11.48
CA GLY A 31 9.75 10.22 -12.65
C GLY A 31 8.46 9.49 -12.30
N GLY A 32 7.52 10.21 -11.68
CA GLY A 32 6.24 9.66 -11.25
C GLY A 32 5.40 9.18 -12.43
N GLY A 33 5.12 7.88 -12.47
CA GLY A 33 4.24 7.27 -13.48
C GLY A 33 4.73 5.94 -14.02
N GLY A 34 5.17 5.02 -13.16
CA GLY A 34 5.32 3.62 -13.58
C GLY A 34 3.96 3.07 -14.03
N ALA A 35 3.93 2.42 -15.19
CA ALA A 35 2.74 1.77 -15.76
C ALA A 35 2.11 0.77 -14.78
N ASN A 36 2.92 0.25 -13.84
CA ASN A 36 2.51 -0.56 -12.73
C ASN A 36 3.19 -0.08 -11.43
N VAL A 37 2.42 0.06 -10.35
CA VAL A 37 2.95 0.41 -9.02
C VAL A 37 2.23 -0.39 -7.97
N GLU A 38 2.98 -0.97 -7.03
CA GLU A 38 2.44 -1.65 -5.86
C GLU A 38 2.57 -0.72 -4.64
N LEU A 39 1.48 -0.57 -3.89
CA LEU A 39 1.40 0.30 -2.72
C LEU A 39 0.76 -0.46 -1.56
N THR A 40 1.25 -0.24 -0.34
CA THR A 40 0.57 -0.73 0.87
C THR A 40 -0.16 0.44 1.51
N ALA A 41 -1.49 0.40 1.49
CA ALA A 41 -2.32 1.37 2.19
C ALA A 41 -2.58 0.91 3.62
N LYS A 42 -2.54 1.86 4.56
CA LYS A 42 -2.90 1.63 5.96
C LYS A 42 -4.24 2.27 6.25
N ARG A 43 -5.05 1.59 7.06
CA ARG A 43 -6.33 2.14 7.49
C ARG A 43 -6.11 3.39 8.34
N GLU A 44 -6.86 4.44 8.05
CA GLU A 44 -6.89 5.63 8.89
C GLU A 44 -7.59 5.30 10.22
N ALA A 45 -6.92 5.54 11.34
CA ALA A 45 -7.47 5.28 12.67
C ALA A 45 -8.70 6.18 12.93
N GLY A 46 -9.85 5.57 13.20
CA GLY A 46 -11.11 6.28 13.49
C GLY A 46 -12.29 5.94 12.57
N GLY A 47 -12.10 5.10 11.55
CA GLY A 47 -13.15 4.73 10.59
C GLY A 47 -13.95 3.46 10.95
N GLY A 48 -14.79 3.51 11.99
CA GLY A 48 -15.84 2.51 12.26
C GLY A 48 -15.37 1.05 12.50
N PRO A 49 -16.30 0.10 12.70
CA PRO A 49 -15.95 -1.32 12.86
C PRO A 49 -15.25 -1.84 11.60
N SER A 50 -14.02 -2.32 11.78
CA SER A 50 -13.05 -2.73 10.75
C SER A 50 -13.32 -4.14 10.18
N THR A 51 -14.58 -4.50 9.96
CA THR A 51 -14.93 -5.77 9.32
C THR A 51 -14.89 -5.61 7.81
N GLY A 52 -13.71 -5.83 7.22
CA GLY A 52 -13.52 -5.83 5.76
C GLY A 52 -12.86 -4.55 5.22
N VAL A 53 -13.00 -4.32 3.91
CA VAL A 53 -12.23 -3.28 3.19
C VAL A 53 -12.85 -1.88 3.27
N ALA A 54 -14.10 -1.74 3.72
CA ALA A 54 -14.74 -0.44 3.88
C ALA A 54 -13.97 0.42 4.89
N GLY A 55 -13.87 1.72 4.62
CA GLY A 55 -13.19 2.70 5.47
C GLY A 55 -12.25 3.62 4.69
N LYS A 56 -11.54 4.46 5.45
CA LYS A 56 -10.52 5.35 4.91
C LYS A 56 -9.15 4.68 4.94
N TRP A 57 -8.42 4.80 3.84
CA TRP A 57 -7.11 4.20 3.63
C TRP A 57 -6.14 5.26 3.11
N VAL A 58 -4.90 5.20 3.57
CA VAL A 58 -3.83 6.09 3.11
C VAL A 58 -2.62 5.24 2.70
N ALA A 59 -2.20 5.37 1.45
CA ALA A 59 -0.99 4.78 0.92
C ALA A 59 0.02 5.87 0.58
N LYS A 60 1.32 5.55 0.66
CA LYS A 60 2.39 6.46 0.24
C LYS A 60 3.03 5.99 -1.06
N GLU A 61 3.03 6.86 -2.06
CA GLU A 61 3.73 6.70 -3.33
C GLU A 61 4.88 7.72 -3.40
N GLY A 62 6.03 7.34 -2.83
CA GLY A 62 7.16 8.26 -2.68
C GLY A 62 6.83 9.45 -1.77
N SER A 63 6.85 10.66 -2.33
CA SER A 63 6.46 11.89 -1.61
C SER A 63 4.96 12.20 -1.71
N ASN A 64 4.20 11.37 -2.43
CA ASN A 64 2.77 11.58 -2.63
C ASN A 64 1.94 10.68 -1.71
N ASP A 65 0.88 11.23 -1.13
CA ASP A 65 -0.16 10.46 -0.46
C ASP A 65 -1.30 10.11 -1.43
N VAL A 66 -1.77 8.87 -1.33
CA VAL A 66 -2.97 8.34 -2.00
C VAL A 66 -4.00 8.02 -0.92
N LYS A 67 -5.09 8.77 -0.89
CA LYS A 67 -6.20 8.57 0.05
C LYS A 67 -7.34 7.86 -0.65
N LEU A 68 -7.93 6.86 -0.01
CA LEU A 68 -9.12 6.16 -0.49
C LEU A 68 -10.21 6.19 0.57
N ASP A 69 -11.44 6.56 0.20
CA ASP A 69 -12.64 6.39 1.03
C ASP A 69 -13.49 5.30 0.39
N ILE A 70 -13.47 4.10 0.97
CA ILE A 70 -14.11 2.90 0.42
C ILE A 70 -15.40 2.61 1.18
N LYS A 71 -16.47 2.35 0.43
CA LYS A 71 -17.76 1.86 0.90
C LYS A 71 -18.09 0.53 0.23
N VAL A 72 -18.72 -0.36 0.96
CA VAL A 72 -19.05 -1.71 0.48
C VAL A 72 -20.52 -1.99 0.76
N ASP A 73 -21.24 -2.36 -0.29
CA ASP A 73 -22.65 -2.73 -0.28
C ASP A 73 -22.76 -4.16 -0.83
N GLY A 74 -22.61 -5.16 0.05
CA GLY A 74 -22.52 -6.57 -0.35
C GLY A 74 -21.24 -6.84 -1.16
N SER A 75 -21.38 -7.14 -2.44
CA SER A 75 -20.27 -7.35 -3.38
C SER A 75 -19.90 -6.11 -4.20
N LYS A 76 -20.69 -5.03 -4.09
CA LYS A 76 -20.42 -3.78 -4.79
C LYS A 76 -19.49 -2.91 -3.96
N LEU A 77 -18.41 -2.46 -4.58
CA LEU A 77 -17.47 -1.54 -3.97
C LEU A 77 -17.67 -0.15 -4.60
N SER A 78 -17.82 0.86 -3.76
CA SER A 78 -17.92 2.26 -4.16
C SER A 78 -16.98 3.09 -3.32
N GLY A 79 -16.68 4.31 -3.76
CA GLY A 79 -15.73 5.14 -3.03
C GLY A 79 -15.08 6.20 -3.88
N THR A 80 -14.12 6.88 -3.26
CA THR A 80 -13.34 7.93 -3.90
C THR A 80 -11.85 7.70 -3.68
N ILE A 81 -11.04 8.12 -4.65
CA ILE A 81 -9.58 8.18 -4.55
C ILE A 81 -9.11 9.60 -4.80
N GLU A 82 -8.18 10.05 -3.97
CA GLU A 82 -7.48 11.32 -4.09
C GLU A 82 -5.97 11.06 -4.05
N ASN A 83 -5.21 11.75 -4.90
CA ASN A 83 -3.76 11.68 -4.89
C ASN A 83 -3.20 13.11 -4.82
N THR A 84 -2.23 13.34 -3.96
CA THR A 84 -1.51 14.63 -3.85
C THR A 84 -0.81 15.06 -5.14
N GLN A 85 -0.32 14.12 -5.96
CA GLN A 85 0.30 14.41 -7.26
C GLN A 85 -0.68 15.02 -8.26
N PHE A 86 -1.95 14.68 -8.13
CA PHE A 86 -3.01 15.12 -9.03
C PHE A 86 -4.27 15.35 -8.19
N PRO A 87 -4.45 16.55 -7.65
CA PRO A 87 -5.55 16.87 -6.74
C PRO A 87 -6.91 16.73 -7.43
N GLY A 88 -7.92 16.40 -6.63
CA GLY A 88 -9.29 16.17 -7.09
C GLY A 88 -9.74 14.74 -6.78
N PRO A 89 -10.74 14.54 -5.89
CA PRO A 89 -11.27 13.22 -5.63
C PRO A 89 -12.00 12.69 -6.86
N ILE A 90 -11.76 11.43 -7.21
CA ILE A 90 -12.40 10.75 -8.34
C ILE A 90 -13.16 9.54 -7.79
N GLU A 91 -14.40 9.38 -8.25
CA GLU A 91 -15.22 8.23 -7.87
C GLU A 91 -14.75 6.95 -8.56
N PHE A 92 -14.91 5.83 -7.85
CA PHE A 92 -14.64 4.51 -8.42
C PHE A 92 -15.65 4.15 -9.50
N LYS A 93 -15.14 3.58 -10.58
CA LYS A 93 -15.88 2.89 -11.63
C LYS A 93 -15.63 1.39 -11.52
N ASP A 94 -16.68 0.61 -11.79
CA ASP A 94 -16.62 -0.86 -11.83
C ASP A 94 -16.03 -1.51 -10.56
N GLY A 95 -16.31 -0.91 -9.40
CA GLY A 95 -15.81 -1.39 -8.11
C GLY A 95 -16.48 -2.70 -7.68
N LYS A 96 -15.66 -3.71 -7.40
CA LYS A 96 -16.05 -5.06 -7.00
C LYS A 96 -15.26 -5.50 -5.77
N LEU A 97 -15.91 -6.27 -4.90
CA LEU A 97 -15.31 -6.96 -3.78
C LEU A 97 -15.60 -8.46 -3.88
N GLU A 98 -14.55 -9.26 -3.91
CA GLU A 98 -14.60 -10.72 -3.93
C GLU A 98 -13.77 -11.28 -2.76
N GLY A 99 -14.45 -11.61 -1.66
CA GLY A 99 -13.81 -12.05 -0.42
C GLY A 99 -12.89 -10.98 0.17
N ASN A 100 -11.58 -11.15 0.00
CA ASN A 100 -10.55 -10.20 0.46
C ASN A 100 -9.94 -9.37 -0.68
N THR A 101 -10.33 -9.63 -1.93
CA THR A 101 -9.80 -8.96 -3.11
C THR A 101 -10.75 -7.88 -3.57
N ILE A 102 -10.22 -6.69 -3.82
CA ILE A 102 -10.94 -5.58 -4.43
C ILE A 102 -10.40 -5.31 -5.83
N ALA A 103 -11.29 -4.86 -6.70
CA ALA A 103 -10.92 -4.31 -7.99
C ALA A 103 -11.78 -3.07 -8.25
N PHE A 104 -11.17 -2.00 -8.72
CA PHE A 104 -11.88 -0.80 -9.16
C PHE A 104 -11.04 -0.07 -10.21
N SER A 105 -11.68 0.80 -10.98
CA SER A 105 -10.99 1.65 -11.95
C SER A 105 -11.47 3.08 -11.84
N TYR A 106 -10.76 4.02 -12.45
CA TYR A 106 -11.28 5.36 -12.70
C TYR A 106 -10.63 5.96 -13.94
N MET A 107 -11.30 6.95 -14.51
CA MET A 107 -10.79 7.71 -15.66
C MET A 107 -10.12 8.98 -15.14
N ARG A 108 -8.96 9.31 -15.70
CA ARG A 108 -8.30 10.59 -15.45
C ARG A 108 -7.87 11.22 -16.76
N SER A 109 -8.13 12.52 -16.92
CA SER A 109 -7.56 13.30 -18.02
C SER A 109 -6.10 13.64 -17.70
N MET A 110 -5.17 13.14 -18.49
CA MET A 110 -3.76 13.52 -18.47
C MET A 110 -3.38 14.04 -19.85
N GLY A 111 -2.91 15.29 -19.94
CA GLY A 111 -2.47 15.88 -21.21
C GLY A 111 -3.57 15.96 -22.28
N GLY A 112 -4.85 16.04 -21.88
CA GLY A 112 -5.98 16.09 -22.81
C GLY A 112 -6.48 14.73 -23.30
N GLN A 113 -5.89 13.63 -22.85
CA GLN A 113 -6.40 12.27 -23.08
C GLN A 113 -6.99 11.68 -21.80
N GLU A 114 -8.14 11.02 -21.91
CA GLU A 114 -8.66 10.18 -20.82
C GLU A 114 -7.89 8.86 -20.78
N ILE A 115 -7.30 8.58 -19.62
CA ILE A 115 -6.57 7.35 -19.35
C ILE A 115 -7.34 6.59 -18.26
N ALA A 116 -7.66 5.34 -18.54
CA ALA A 116 -8.20 4.43 -17.54
C ALA A 116 -7.07 3.95 -16.62
N ILE A 117 -7.29 4.07 -15.31
CA ILE A 117 -6.38 3.60 -14.27
C ILE A 117 -7.13 2.53 -13.48
N SER A 118 -6.63 1.31 -13.56
CA SER A 118 -7.19 0.16 -12.87
C SER A 118 -6.40 -0.12 -11.60
N TRP A 119 -7.11 -0.52 -10.56
CA TRP A 119 -6.55 -0.88 -9.28
C TRP A 119 -7.08 -2.23 -8.85
N THR A 120 -6.19 -3.10 -8.43
CA THR A 120 -6.53 -4.32 -7.70
C THR A 120 -5.94 -4.24 -6.32
N GLY A 121 -6.57 -4.88 -5.34
CA GLY A 121 -5.96 -4.95 -4.03
C GLY A 121 -6.41 -6.13 -3.20
N THR A 122 -5.63 -6.45 -2.19
CA THR A 122 -5.88 -7.56 -1.27
C THR A 122 -5.80 -7.07 0.16
N LEU A 123 -6.90 -7.24 0.90
CA LEU A 123 -7.00 -6.90 2.31
C LEU A 123 -6.24 -7.94 3.16
N SER A 124 -5.34 -7.46 4.00
CA SER A 124 -4.52 -8.25 4.94
C SER A 124 -4.60 -7.61 6.33
N GLY A 125 -5.68 -7.92 7.07
CA GLY A 125 -5.95 -7.31 8.37
C GLY A 125 -6.19 -5.81 8.26
N ASP A 126 -5.24 -5.01 8.76
CA ASP A 126 -5.28 -3.54 8.76
C ASP A 126 -4.49 -2.90 7.60
N GLU A 127 -3.96 -3.72 6.70
CA GLU A 127 -3.23 -3.29 5.51
C GLU A 127 -3.97 -3.70 4.24
N LEU A 128 -3.92 -2.83 3.23
CA LEU A 128 -4.50 -3.08 1.91
C LEU A 128 -3.39 -2.96 0.87
N ASN A 129 -2.99 -4.12 0.33
CA ASN A 129 -1.97 -4.18 -0.71
C ASN A 129 -2.63 -3.86 -2.05
N LEU A 130 -2.29 -2.72 -2.63
CA LEU A 130 -2.85 -2.18 -3.86
C LEU A 130 -1.84 -2.33 -5.00
N LYS A 131 -2.34 -2.65 -6.20
CA LYS A 131 -1.60 -2.62 -7.45
C LYS A 131 -2.32 -1.71 -8.43
N ARG A 132 -1.64 -0.67 -8.89
CA ARG A 132 -2.10 0.24 -9.94
C ARG A 132 -1.62 -0.27 -11.29
N SER A 133 -2.49 -0.21 -12.30
CA SER A 133 -2.16 -0.37 -13.71
C SER A 133 -2.68 0.84 -14.50
N VAL A 134 -1.81 1.49 -15.27
CA VAL A 134 -2.13 2.68 -16.07
C VAL A 134 -2.20 2.32 -17.54
N GLY A 135 -3.29 2.65 -18.22
CA GLY A 135 -3.45 2.37 -19.65
C GLY A 135 -3.70 0.90 -19.92
N GLY A 136 -4.74 0.35 -19.25
CA GLY A 136 -5.12 -1.06 -19.25
C GLY A 136 -4.78 -1.77 -20.55
N GLU A 137 -4.18 -2.96 -20.40
CA GLU A 137 -3.83 -3.88 -21.48
C GLU A 137 -4.89 -3.84 -22.59
N ARG A 138 -4.48 -3.28 -23.74
CA ARG A 138 -5.28 -3.28 -24.96
C ARG A 138 -5.48 -4.69 -25.47
#